data_AF-A0A232ESM2-F1
#
_entry.id   AF-A0A232ESM2-F1
#
_cell.length_a   1.000
_cell.length_b   1.000
_cell.length_c   1.000
_cell.angle_alpha   90.00
_cell.angle_beta   90.00
_cell.angle_gamma   90.00
#
_symmetry.space_group_name_H-M   'P 1'
#
loop_
_entity.id
_entity.type
_entity.pdbx_description
1 polymer ?
#
loop_
_entity_poly.entity_id
_entity_poly.type
_entity_poly.pdbx_seq_one_letter_code
_entity_poly.pdbx_strand_id
1 'polypeptide(L)'
;MSGEKITLLKREPGALGTRMWSLYGKLYLRHFNELDHELNARLNRAYRPASKYMSMFTSPLVTVIAKNVAFIFGSIFAVFLILTFYDEDFLTVEHVFMIMTVSGSVAAICRSLVPDENLVWCPESLLTAVLAHTHYRPDSWQGQAHTQTTRTQVAQLFQYRAVHLLEELMSPLLTPYILCFHLRYKALDIVDFYRNFTIEVTGVGDICSFAQMDVRKHGNPMWQTLPQSPINKEPERPEYSDLQIGDINKYIPLCSNQYTQAEDGKTELSLIHFTLTNPEWKPPSHAENFVAALRERAKREATAGQLENNPLYASLSSVSSLGPEYNDIVSNILRSPIMTQVSMLNTNYNYTHQPTGMSLHTSINGQNVCSTSGNTAIRRNVNRAEGPLHIGEKGLLYSLQQVIGDSYHSLETSAFSSGKQEMHTIQHTVPLELTAVDMSLSTLYLHEIHHRQIQRQSQKETVNKTIWQRDAFQDLAALPEAGQERAPLLAHPNSSLRNKTS
;
A
#
# COMPACT_ATOMS: atom_id res chain seq x y z
N MET A 1 -2.17 33.20 -9.80
CA MET A 1 -1.49 31.99 -9.25
C MET A 1 0.04 32.08 -9.23
N SER A 2 0.72 32.67 -10.23
CA SER A 2 2.21 32.74 -10.22
C SER A 2 2.79 33.60 -9.07
N GLY A 3 2.15 34.71 -8.70
CA GLY A 3 2.68 35.62 -7.67
C GLY A 3 2.76 35.01 -6.27
N GLU A 4 1.77 34.19 -5.89
CA GLU A 4 1.68 33.57 -4.56
C GLU A 4 2.72 32.47 -4.35
N LYS A 5 3.08 31.72 -5.40
CA LYS A 5 4.14 30.71 -5.32
C LYS A 5 5.52 31.36 -5.15
N ILE A 6 5.73 32.53 -5.76
CA ILE A 6 6.99 33.29 -5.65
C ILE A 6 7.16 33.90 -4.25
N THR A 7 6.09 34.43 -3.64
CA THR A 7 6.17 34.94 -2.26
C THR A 7 6.43 33.84 -1.25
N LEU A 8 5.86 32.65 -1.46
CA LEU A 8 6.12 31.46 -0.64
C LEU A 8 7.58 31.00 -0.75
N LEU A 9 8.15 31.03 -1.96
CA LEU A 9 9.56 30.73 -2.20
C LEU A 9 10.50 31.69 -1.45
N LYS A 10 10.16 32.98 -1.43
CA LYS A 10 10.95 34.00 -0.72
C LYS A 10 10.91 33.83 0.80
N ARG A 11 9.79 33.32 1.34
CA ARG A 11 9.60 33.18 2.79
C ARG A 11 10.21 31.90 3.35
N GLU A 12 10.04 30.78 2.64
CA GLU A 12 10.43 29.45 3.12
C GLU A 12 11.02 28.63 1.96
N PRO A 13 12.32 28.79 1.63
CA PRO A 13 12.95 28.04 0.53
C PRO A 13 12.93 26.52 0.77
N GLY A 14 12.93 26.09 2.04
CA GLY A 14 12.77 24.69 2.42
C GLY A 14 11.43 24.07 2.02
N ALA A 15 10.39 24.89 1.76
CA ALA A 15 9.10 24.39 1.30
C ALA A 15 9.18 23.71 -0.08
N LEU A 16 10.15 24.09 -0.93
CA LEU A 16 10.36 23.42 -2.22
C LEU A 16 10.92 22.00 -2.08
N GLY A 17 11.68 21.75 -1.01
CA GLY A 17 12.22 20.43 -0.67
C GLY A 17 11.17 19.49 -0.09
N THR A 18 10.00 20.01 0.29
CA THR A 18 8.87 19.17 0.69
C THR A 18 8.32 18.40 -0.50
N ARG A 19 7.76 17.24 -0.21
CA ARG A 19 7.11 16.38 -1.20
C ARG A 19 5.62 16.60 -1.19
N MET A 20 4.96 16.20 -2.26
CA MET A 20 3.51 16.23 -2.39
C MET A 20 3.04 15.10 -3.29
N TRP A 21 1.79 14.68 -3.11
CA TRP A 21 1.15 13.72 -4.01
C TRP A 21 1.01 14.33 -5.40
N SER A 22 1.58 13.66 -6.41
CA SER A 22 1.52 14.09 -7.81
C SER A 22 0.09 14.01 -8.34
N LEU A 23 -0.22 14.75 -9.41
CA LEU A 23 -1.53 14.66 -10.05
C LEU A 23 -1.78 13.25 -10.59
N TYR A 24 -0.74 12.63 -11.15
CA TYR A 24 -0.75 11.22 -11.54
C TYR A 24 -1.08 10.31 -10.34
N GLY A 25 -0.39 10.48 -9.22
CA GLY A 25 -0.62 9.70 -8.00
C GLY A 25 -2.05 9.87 -7.47
N LYS A 26 -2.61 11.08 -7.52
CA LYS A 26 -4.02 11.32 -7.13
C LYS A 26 -5.02 10.53 -7.97
N LEU A 27 -4.80 10.43 -9.28
CA LEU A 27 -5.67 9.66 -10.18
C LEU A 27 -5.43 8.15 -10.07
N TYR A 28 -4.17 7.74 -9.91
CA TYR A 28 -3.80 6.34 -9.77
C TYR A 28 -4.34 5.74 -8.47
N LEU A 29 -4.24 6.47 -7.35
CA LEU A 29 -4.65 6.00 -6.02
C LEU A 29 -6.16 6.17 -5.75
N ARG A 30 -6.92 6.84 -6.63
CA ARG A 30 -8.36 7.10 -6.45
C ARG A 30 -9.18 5.84 -6.67
N HIS A 31 -10.13 5.57 -5.79
CA HIS A 31 -11.13 4.51 -5.95
C HIS A 31 -12.25 4.95 -6.89
N PHE A 32 -13.02 3.98 -7.37
CA PHE A 32 -14.30 4.28 -8.02
C PHE A 32 -15.30 4.86 -7.01
N ASN A 33 -16.07 5.86 -7.44
CA ASN A 33 -17.06 6.58 -6.62
C ASN A 33 -16.53 7.21 -5.31
N GLU A 34 -15.24 7.54 -5.24
CA GLU A 34 -14.64 8.27 -4.11
C GLU A 34 -14.72 9.79 -4.33
N LEU A 35 -15.15 10.52 -3.30
CA LEU A 35 -15.25 11.98 -3.32
C LEU A 35 -13.89 12.64 -3.06
N ASP A 36 -13.69 13.86 -3.54
CA ASP A 36 -12.38 14.53 -3.47
C ASP A 36 -11.91 14.77 -2.02
N HIS A 37 -12.84 15.02 -1.09
CA HIS A 37 -12.49 15.22 0.31
C HIS A 37 -12.08 13.92 1.01
N GLU A 38 -12.67 12.78 0.64
CA GLU A 38 -12.32 11.44 1.12
C GLU A 38 -10.90 11.07 0.67
N LEU A 39 -10.62 11.27 -0.63
CA LEU A 39 -9.30 11.08 -1.21
C LEU A 39 -8.26 11.96 -0.52
N ASN A 40 -8.54 13.25 -0.35
CA ASN A 40 -7.62 14.16 0.31
C ASN A 40 -7.39 13.79 1.78
N ALA A 41 -8.42 13.39 2.53
CA ALA A 41 -8.27 12.94 3.91
C ALA A 41 -7.36 11.72 4.00
N ARG A 42 -7.53 10.76 3.09
CA ARG A 42 -6.71 9.55 2.99
C ARG A 42 -5.24 9.84 2.63
N LEU A 43 -5.01 10.66 1.60
CA LEU A 43 -3.67 11.08 1.19
C LEU A 43 -2.95 11.91 2.27
N ASN A 44 -3.68 12.70 3.05
CA ASN A 44 -3.12 13.46 4.17
C ASN A 44 -2.66 12.53 5.30
N ARG A 45 -3.41 11.47 5.62
CA ARG A 45 -2.96 10.42 6.57
C ARG A 45 -1.70 9.70 6.07
N ALA A 46 -1.67 9.37 4.78
CA ALA A 46 -0.51 8.73 4.15
C ALA A 46 0.74 9.62 4.03
N TYR A 47 0.60 10.94 4.15
CA TYR A 47 1.70 11.90 3.91
C TYR A 47 2.88 11.69 4.87
N ARG A 48 2.60 11.56 6.17
CA ARG A 48 3.64 11.41 7.20
C ARG A 48 4.47 10.12 7.03
N PRO A 49 3.87 8.91 6.89
CA PRO A 49 4.65 7.70 6.64
C PRO A 49 5.38 7.74 5.29
N ALA A 50 4.78 8.31 4.24
CA ALA A 50 5.42 8.42 2.92
C ALA A 50 6.65 9.35 2.94
N SER A 51 6.56 10.47 3.67
CA SER A 51 7.68 11.39 3.86
C SER A 51 8.82 10.73 4.62
N LYS A 52 8.52 9.97 5.69
CA LYS A 52 9.53 9.22 6.44
C LYS A 52 10.21 8.15 5.58
N TYR A 53 9.44 7.41 4.77
CA TYR A 53 9.97 6.42 3.84
C TYR A 53 10.92 7.08 2.84
N MET A 54 10.53 8.21 2.23
CA MET A 54 11.37 8.91 1.27
C MET A 54 12.63 9.54 1.86
N SER A 55 12.60 9.98 3.12
CA SER A 55 13.78 10.53 3.79
C SER A 55 14.82 9.49 4.17
N MET A 56 14.45 8.20 4.24
CA MET A 56 15.42 7.12 4.50
C MET A 56 16.41 7.01 3.35
N PHE A 57 15.93 7.08 2.12
CA PHE A 57 16.80 6.92 0.95
C PHE A 57 17.62 8.18 0.72
N THR A 58 18.77 8.26 1.36
CA THR A 58 19.80 9.26 1.09
C THR A 58 20.95 8.62 0.34
N SER A 59 21.45 9.32 -0.68
CA SER A 59 22.60 8.84 -1.45
C SER A 59 23.90 9.16 -0.70
N PRO A 60 24.77 8.18 -0.42
CA PRO A 60 26.03 8.39 0.29
C PRO A 60 26.96 9.43 -0.35
N LEU A 61 26.94 9.55 -1.67
CA LEU A 61 27.75 10.55 -2.37
C LEU A 61 27.33 11.99 -2.04
N VAL A 62 26.01 12.25 -2.01
CA VAL A 62 25.48 13.57 -1.64
C VAL A 62 25.80 13.90 -0.20
N THR A 63 25.75 12.93 0.72
CA THR A 63 26.07 13.18 2.13
C THR A 63 27.55 13.49 2.34
N VAL A 64 28.46 12.77 1.68
CA VAL A 64 29.91 13.05 1.74
C VAL A 64 30.23 14.43 1.16
N ILE A 65 29.69 14.77 -0.01
CA ILE A 65 29.89 16.08 -0.64
C ILE A 65 29.32 17.19 0.27
N ALA A 66 28.10 17.02 0.78
CA ALA A 66 27.47 17.99 1.66
C ALA A 66 28.27 18.22 2.95
N LYS A 67 28.80 17.16 3.58
CA LYS A 67 29.64 17.27 4.78
C LYS A 67 30.93 18.03 4.49
N ASN A 68 31.63 17.73 3.40
CA ASN A 68 32.88 18.41 3.03
C ASN A 68 32.66 19.89 2.68
N VAL A 69 31.64 20.20 1.89
CA VAL A 69 31.31 21.59 1.53
C VAL A 69 30.84 22.37 2.76
N ALA A 70 30.00 21.78 3.62
CA ALA A 70 29.58 22.42 4.87
C ALA A 70 30.76 22.72 5.80
N PHE A 71 31.78 21.85 5.84
CA PHE A 71 32.99 22.07 6.62
C PHE A 71 33.81 23.25 6.08
N ILE A 72 34.10 23.29 4.78
CA ILE A 72 34.92 24.34 4.15
C ILE A 72 34.26 25.72 4.28
N PHE A 73 32.99 25.84 3.88
CA PHE A 73 32.28 27.13 3.95
C PHE A 73 31.95 27.51 5.40
N GLY A 74 31.70 26.52 6.26
CA GLY A 74 31.50 26.73 7.69
C GLY A 74 32.77 27.24 8.40
N SER A 75 33.96 26.75 8.02
CA SER A 75 35.22 27.23 8.59
C SER A 75 35.55 28.66 8.14
N ILE A 76 35.31 29.00 6.86
CA ILE A 76 35.48 30.36 6.35
C ILE A 76 34.52 31.31 7.10
N PHE A 77 33.24 30.92 7.21
CA PHE A 77 32.25 31.70 7.94
C PHE A 77 32.64 31.90 9.42
N ALA A 78 33.11 30.86 10.10
CA ALA A 78 33.51 30.93 11.50
C ALA A 78 34.71 31.87 11.73
N VAL A 79 35.73 31.82 10.85
CA VAL A 79 36.88 32.74 10.93
C VAL A 79 36.45 34.18 10.73
N PHE A 80 35.61 34.46 9.72
CA PHE A 80 35.11 35.81 9.44
C PHE A 80 34.24 36.33 10.58
N LEU A 81 33.43 35.46 11.19
CA LEU A 81 32.59 35.79 12.33
C LEU A 81 33.43 36.15 13.57
N ILE A 82 34.50 35.40 13.86
CA ILE A 82 35.43 35.73 14.96
C ILE A 82 36.14 37.06 14.71
N LEU A 83 36.60 37.30 13.47
CA LEU A 83 37.31 38.53 13.12
C LEU A 83 36.39 39.76 13.19
N THR A 84 35.11 39.59 12.83
CA THR A 84 34.05 40.60 13.01
C THR A 84 33.81 40.92 14.49
N PHE A 85 33.81 39.91 15.37
CA PHE A 85 33.67 40.14 16.82
C PHE A 85 34.90 40.82 17.44
N TYR A 86 36.07 40.69 16.84
CA TYR A 86 37.30 41.34 17.31
C TYR A 86 37.37 42.80 16.86
N ASP A 87 36.97 43.08 15.62
CA ASP A 87 36.98 44.40 15.02
C ASP A 87 35.70 44.63 14.20
N GLU A 88 34.85 45.53 14.68
CA GLU A 88 33.59 45.90 14.01
C GLU A 88 33.83 46.58 12.66
N ASP A 89 34.98 47.26 12.48
CA ASP A 89 35.33 47.94 11.22
C ASP A 89 35.66 46.93 10.10
N PHE A 90 35.93 45.67 10.45
CA PHE A 90 36.17 44.58 9.50
C PHE A 90 34.97 44.34 8.57
N LEU A 91 33.74 44.61 9.01
CA LEU A 91 32.54 44.46 8.18
C LEU A 91 32.44 45.50 7.06
N THR A 92 33.10 46.65 7.23
CA THR A 92 33.07 47.75 6.25
C THR A 92 34.02 47.51 5.07
N VAL A 93 34.93 46.54 5.21
CA VAL A 93 35.88 46.14 4.16
C VAL A 93 35.14 45.55 2.97
N GLU A 94 35.64 45.86 1.76
CA GLU A 94 35.03 45.47 0.51
C GLU A 94 34.78 43.94 0.44
N HIS A 95 33.55 43.57 0.06
CA HIS A 95 33.08 42.18 -0.10
C HIS A 95 33.03 41.29 1.16
N VAL A 96 33.51 41.70 2.33
CA VAL A 96 33.51 40.85 3.55
C VAL A 96 32.09 40.42 3.93
N PHE A 97 31.14 41.34 3.95
CA PHE A 97 29.73 41.05 4.23
C PHE A 97 29.12 40.07 3.23
N MET A 98 29.45 40.21 1.94
CA MET A 98 28.96 39.33 0.87
C MET A 98 29.54 37.92 1.00
N ILE A 99 30.85 37.79 1.25
CA ILE A 99 31.52 36.51 1.47
C ILE A 99 30.95 35.80 2.71
N MET A 100 30.73 36.53 3.81
CA MET A 100 30.13 35.98 5.03
C MET A 100 28.69 35.49 4.77
N THR A 101 27.88 36.27 4.04
CA THR A 101 26.49 35.88 3.71
C THR A 101 26.45 34.67 2.79
N VAL A 102 27.28 34.63 1.74
CA VAL A 102 27.33 33.51 0.79
C VAL A 102 27.86 32.25 1.46
N SER A 103 28.96 32.35 2.23
CA SER A 103 29.54 31.19 2.91
C SER A 103 28.61 30.62 3.99
N GLY A 104 27.97 31.47 4.78
CA GLY A 104 26.94 31.05 5.74
C GLY A 104 25.74 30.38 5.07
N SER A 105 25.26 30.95 3.95
CA SER A 105 24.13 30.39 3.19
C SER A 105 24.46 29.02 2.59
N VAL A 106 25.62 28.88 1.96
CA VAL A 106 26.07 27.59 1.39
C VAL A 106 26.25 26.54 2.49
N ALA A 107 26.85 26.91 3.62
CA ALA A 107 27.02 26.00 4.76
C ALA A 107 25.67 25.55 5.34
N ALA A 108 24.69 26.45 5.45
CA ALA A 108 23.34 26.13 5.93
C ALA A 108 22.61 25.18 4.96
N ILE A 109 22.67 25.45 3.65
CA ILE A 109 22.08 24.57 2.62
C ILE A 109 22.73 23.18 2.67
N CYS A 110 24.07 23.11 2.73
CA CYS A 110 24.76 21.83 2.78
C CYS A 110 24.41 21.05 4.05
N ARG A 111 24.26 21.72 5.21
CA ARG A 111 23.76 21.05 6.42
C ARG A 111 22.33 20.52 6.27
N SER A 112 21.46 21.21 5.53
CA SER A 112 20.09 20.72 5.28
C SER A 112 20.03 19.45 4.42
N LEU A 113 21.09 19.15 3.66
CA LEU A 113 21.22 17.93 2.86
C LEU A 113 21.77 16.74 3.65
N VAL A 114 22.31 16.98 4.85
CA VAL A 114 22.81 15.91 5.73
C VAL A 114 21.62 15.28 6.46
N PRO A 115 21.37 13.97 6.28
CA PRO A 115 20.31 13.29 7.00
C PRO A 115 20.57 13.21 8.50
N ASP A 116 19.50 13.06 9.26
CA ASP A 116 19.57 12.83 10.70
C ASP A 116 20.21 11.45 10.99
N GLU A 117 21.14 11.42 11.93
CA GLU A 117 21.92 10.23 12.30
C GLU A 117 21.07 9.23 13.10
N ASN A 118 19.99 9.68 13.73
CA ASN A 118 19.12 8.87 14.59
C ASN A 118 17.89 8.28 13.86
N LEU A 119 17.95 8.15 12.53
CA LEU A 119 16.86 7.58 11.74
C LEU A 119 16.80 6.04 11.86
N VAL A 120 15.69 5.52 12.35
CA VAL A 120 15.44 4.07 12.42
C VAL A 120 15.15 3.51 11.02
N TRP A 121 16.00 2.60 10.54
CA TRP A 121 15.89 2.01 9.20
C TRP A 121 14.88 0.86 9.13
N CYS A 122 13.62 1.15 8.79
CA CYS A 122 12.56 0.15 8.62
C CYS A 122 11.71 0.43 7.35
N PRO A 123 12.25 0.19 6.14
CA PRO A 123 11.57 0.54 4.89
C PRO A 123 10.31 -0.27 4.62
N GLU A 124 10.30 -1.57 4.95
CA GLU A 124 9.15 -2.45 4.72
C GLU A 124 7.95 -2.06 5.60
N SER A 125 8.19 -1.80 6.89
CA SER A 125 7.14 -1.35 7.81
C SER A 125 6.55 0.01 7.39
N LEU A 126 7.40 0.96 6.99
CA LEU A 126 6.92 2.27 6.52
C LEU A 126 6.17 2.18 5.19
N LEU A 127 6.64 1.39 4.23
CA LEU A 127 5.94 1.22 2.96
C LEU A 127 4.59 0.51 3.18
N THR A 128 4.53 -0.43 4.11
CA THR A 128 3.28 -1.08 4.55
C THR A 128 2.34 -0.08 5.23
N ALA A 129 2.86 0.84 6.05
CA ALA A 129 2.07 1.93 6.62
C ALA A 129 1.56 2.92 5.55
N VAL A 130 2.35 3.20 4.50
CA VAL A 130 1.89 3.98 3.35
C VAL A 130 0.78 3.23 2.61
N LEU A 131 0.95 1.94 2.38
CA LEU A 131 -0.05 1.09 1.73
C LEU A 131 -1.37 1.07 2.49
N ALA A 132 -1.30 0.90 3.81
CA ALA A 132 -2.46 0.85 4.69
C ALA A 132 -3.36 2.10 4.55
N HIS A 133 -2.80 3.26 4.17
CA HIS A 133 -3.57 4.47 3.88
C HIS A 133 -3.81 4.70 2.39
N THR A 134 -2.88 4.35 1.49
CA THR A 134 -3.03 4.61 0.04
C THR A 134 -3.83 3.54 -0.70
N HIS A 135 -3.99 2.36 -0.08
CA HIS A 135 -4.71 1.16 -0.53
C HIS A 135 -4.13 0.47 -1.77
N TYR A 136 -3.48 1.21 -2.67
CA TYR A 136 -2.93 0.70 -3.92
C TYR A 136 -1.40 0.70 -3.89
N ARG A 137 -0.82 -0.42 -4.33
CA ARG A 137 0.60 -0.54 -4.69
C ARG A 137 0.75 -1.54 -5.84
N PRO A 138 1.77 -1.38 -6.71
CA PRO A 138 2.20 -2.42 -7.62
C PRO A 138 2.71 -3.67 -6.87
N ASP A 139 2.50 -4.85 -7.45
CA ASP A 139 2.95 -6.13 -6.88
C ASP A 139 4.48 -6.23 -6.75
N SER A 140 5.23 -5.50 -7.58
CA SER A 140 6.70 -5.50 -7.57
C SER A 140 7.31 -4.89 -6.31
N TRP A 141 6.54 -4.17 -5.49
CA TRP A 141 7.07 -3.48 -4.31
C TRP A 141 7.29 -4.39 -3.11
N GLN A 142 6.56 -5.50 -3.03
CA GLN A 142 6.56 -6.36 -1.85
C GLN A 142 7.89 -7.13 -1.72
N GLY A 143 8.54 -7.02 -0.56
CA GLY A 143 9.85 -7.64 -0.28
C GLY A 143 11.03 -6.91 -0.94
N GLN A 144 10.78 -5.85 -1.69
CA GLN A 144 11.78 -5.01 -2.35
C GLN A 144 11.67 -3.55 -1.92
N ALA A 145 11.12 -3.25 -0.74
CA ALA A 145 10.92 -1.87 -0.30
C ALA A 145 12.23 -1.09 -0.12
N HIS A 146 13.34 -1.80 0.10
CA HIS A 146 14.69 -1.24 0.26
C HIS A 146 15.38 -0.91 -1.08
N THR A 147 14.79 -1.28 -2.22
CA THR A 147 15.42 -1.13 -3.54
C THR A 147 15.17 0.27 -4.12
N GLN A 148 16.16 0.78 -4.86
CA GLN A 148 16.06 2.08 -5.53
C GLN A 148 14.96 2.08 -6.63
N THR A 149 14.66 0.93 -7.24
CA THR A 149 13.55 0.78 -8.21
C THR A 149 12.22 1.13 -7.58
N THR A 150 11.88 0.52 -6.44
CA THR A 150 10.67 0.81 -5.65
C THR A 150 10.64 2.29 -5.27
N ARG A 151 11.76 2.84 -4.78
CA ARG A 151 11.85 4.26 -4.44
C ARG A 151 11.52 5.17 -5.63
N THR A 152 12.03 4.88 -6.83
CA THR A 152 11.74 5.69 -8.03
C THR A 152 10.26 5.63 -8.43
N GLN A 153 9.63 4.46 -8.31
CA GLN A 153 8.20 4.30 -8.59
C GLN A 153 7.35 5.06 -7.55
N VAL A 154 7.66 4.91 -6.26
CA VAL A 154 6.97 5.70 -5.21
C VAL A 154 7.21 7.20 -5.41
N ALA A 155 8.37 7.62 -5.93
CA ALA A 155 8.65 9.02 -6.23
C ALA A 155 7.81 9.60 -7.37
N GLN A 156 7.32 8.76 -8.30
CA GLN A 156 6.35 9.20 -9.33
C GLN A 156 4.99 9.54 -8.70
N LEU A 157 4.57 8.80 -7.66
CA LEU A 157 3.34 9.07 -6.92
C LEU A 157 3.53 10.23 -5.91
N PHE A 158 4.72 10.33 -5.31
CA PHE A 158 5.04 11.28 -4.24
C PHE A 158 6.29 12.12 -4.58
N GLN A 159 6.07 13.11 -5.42
CA GLN A 159 7.11 13.94 -6.04
C GLN A 159 7.50 15.15 -5.20
N TYR A 160 8.65 15.76 -5.52
CA TYR A 160 9.03 17.04 -4.92
C TYR A 160 8.13 18.18 -5.41
N ARG A 161 7.84 19.14 -4.53
CA ARG A 161 7.07 20.34 -4.90
C ARG A 161 7.78 21.18 -5.97
N ALA A 162 9.11 21.20 -5.97
CA ALA A 162 9.90 21.84 -7.02
C ALA A 162 9.69 21.19 -8.40
N VAL A 163 9.64 19.86 -8.48
CA VAL A 163 9.38 19.12 -9.73
C VAL A 163 7.99 19.44 -10.25
N HIS A 164 6.99 19.43 -9.36
CA HIS A 164 5.63 19.80 -9.73
C HIS A 164 5.52 21.23 -10.30
N LEU A 165 6.26 22.20 -9.73
CA LEU A 165 6.29 23.57 -10.25
C LEU A 165 6.95 23.64 -11.64
N LEU A 166 8.01 22.87 -11.87
CA LEU A 166 8.66 22.78 -13.17
C LEU A 166 7.74 22.13 -14.22
N GLU A 167 7.00 21.09 -13.84
CA GLU A 167 5.99 20.45 -14.70
C GLU A 167 4.90 21.44 -15.11
N GLU A 168 4.37 22.21 -14.17
CA GLU A 168 3.38 23.26 -14.49
C GLU A 168 3.95 24.34 -15.41
N LEU A 169 5.22 24.71 -15.23
CA LEU A 169 5.89 25.70 -16.09
C LEU A 169 6.08 25.16 -17.52
N MET A 170 6.41 23.88 -17.66
CA MET A 170 6.60 23.22 -18.96
C MET A 170 5.27 22.77 -19.60
N SER A 171 4.18 22.68 -18.83
CA SER A 171 2.88 22.17 -19.26
C SER A 171 2.31 22.86 -20.52
N PRO A 172 2.35 24.20 -20.67
CA PRO A 172 1.85 24.86 -21.88
C PRO A 172 2.59 24.47 -23.16
N LEU A 173 3.86 24.07 -23.05
CA LEU A 173 4.68 23.63 -24.20
C LEU A 173 4.48 22.13 -24.48
N LEU A 174 4.45 21.31 -23.43
CA LEU A 174 4.35 19.85 -23.56
C LEU A 174 2.93 19.37 -23.90
N THR A 175 1.90 20.02 -23.38
CA THR A 175 0.49 19.63 -23.60
C THR A 175 0.10 19.58 -25.09
N PRO A 176 0.31 20.62 -25.92
CA PRO A 176 -0.04 20.55 -27.33
C PRO A 176 0.77 19.48 -28.09
N TYR A 177 2.04 19.28 -27.72
CA TYR A 177 2.88 18.22 -28.30
C TYR A 177 2.33 16.82 -27.99
N ILE A 178 1.93 16.56 -26.75
CA ILE A 178 1.33 15.28 -26.34
C ILE A 178 -0.03 15.09 -27.03
N LEU A 179 -0.89 16.11 -27.10
CA LEU A 179 -2.20 15.99 -27.75
C LEU A 179 -2.09 15.71 -29.25
N CYS A 180 -1.22 16.42 -29.96
CA CYS A 180 -1.09 16.27 -31.42
C CYS A 180 -0.39 14.97 -31.84
N PHE A 181 0.66 14.56 -31.13
CA PHE A 181 1.51 13.45 -31.55
C PHE A 181 1.30 12.17 -30.74
N HIS A 182 0.96 12.24 -29.45
CA HIS A 182 0.83 11.06 -28.59
C HIS A 182 -0.62 10.59 -28.42
N LEU A 183 -1.55 11.51 -28.18
CA LEU A 183 -2.94 11.12 -27.93
C LEU A 183 -3.66 10.70 -29.22
N ARG A 184 -3.33 11.33 -30.35
CA ARG A 184 -3.98 11.09 -31.65
C ARG A 184 -3.97 9.63 -32.09
N TYR A 185 -2.86 8.90 -31.90
CA TYR A 185 -2.79 7.50 -32.34
C TYR A 185 -3.57 6.54 -31.45
N LYS A 186 -3.92 6.93 -30.21
CA LYS A 186 -4.75 6.14 -29.28
C LYS A 186 -6.24 6.46 -29.38
N ALA A 187 -6.66 7.31 -30.32
CA ALA A 187 -8.04 7.75 -30.42
C ALA A 187 -9.02 6.58 -30.65
N LEU A 188 -8.63 5.56 -31.43
CA LEU A 188 -9.45 4.36 -31.64
C LEU A 188 -9.63 3.57 -30.34
N ASP A 189 -8.55 3.32 -29.61
CA ASP A 189 -8.60 2.60 -28.33
C ASP A 189 -9.50 3.34 -27.31
N ILE A 190 -9.49 4.68 -27.32
CA ILE A 190 -10.35 5.50 -26.46
C ILE A 190 -11.82 5.36 -26.85
N VAL A 191 -12.14 5.40 -28.16
CA VAL A 191 -13.52 5.21 -28.62
C VAL A 191 -14.02 3.80 -28.31
N ASP A 192 -13.17 2.79 -28.50
CA ASP A 192 -13.46 1.41 -28.14
C ASP A 192 -13.69 1.26 -26.63
N PHE A 193 -12.90 1.96 -25.81
CA PHE A 193 -13.12 2.00 -24.37
C PHE A 193 -14.51 2.55 -24.02
N TYR A 194 -14.92 3.69 -24.57
CA TYR A 194 -16.25 4.24 -24.32
C TYR A 194 -17.37 3.32 -24.82
N ARG A 195 -17.20 2.67 -25.98
CA ARG A 195 -18.20 1.74 -26.51
C ARG A 195 -18.36 0.50 -25.61
N ASN A 196 -17.27 -0.03 -25.08
CA ASN A 196 -17.27 -1.30 -24.33
C ASN A 196 -17.55 -1.11 -22.83
N PHE A 197 -17.19 0.05 -22.27
CA PHE A 197 -17.22 0.32 -20.83
C PHE A 197 -18.18 1.43 -20.41
N THR A 198 -19.18 1.76 -21.24
CA THR A 198 -20.32 2.61 -20.86
C THR A 198 -21.56 1.75 -20.63
N ILE A 199 -22.24 1.95 -19.50
CA ILE A 199 -23.49 1.27 -19.15
C ILE A 199 -24.49 2.33 -18.69
N GLU A 200 -25.73 2.24 -19.19
CA GLU A 200 -26.83 3.08 -18.75
C GLU A 200 -27.42 2.50 -17.45
N VAL A 201 -27.47 3.32 -16.39
CA VAL A 201 -28.11 2.97 -15.11
C VAL A 201 -29.36 3.82 -14.90
N THR A 202 -30.48 3.15 -14.62
CA THR A 202 -31.77 3.80 -14.38
C THR A 202 -31.68 4.83 -13.26
N GLY A 203 -32.04 6.09 -13.55
CA GLY A 203 -32.03 7.19 -12.59
C GLY A 203 -30.72 7.98 -12.49
N VAL A 204 -29.64 7.52 -13.13
CA VAL A 204 -28.35 8.25 -13.18
C VAL A 204 -27.99 8.62 -14.63
N GLY A 205 -28.17 7.70 -15.57
CA GLY A 205 -27.78 7.85 -16.98
C GLY A 205 -26.56 7.01 -17.33
N ASP A 206 -25.79 7.45 -18.34
CA ASP A 206 -24.60 6.76 -18.82
C ASP A 206 -23.43 6.90 -17.84
N ILE A 207 -22.97 5.77 -17.30
CA ILE A 207 -21.83 5.72 -16.38
C ILE A 207 -20.74 4.77 -16.87
N CYS A 208 -19.55 4.93 -16.30
CA CYS A 208 -18.46 3.98 -16.49
C CYS A 208 -18.80 2.63 -15.86
N SER A 209 -18.60 1.53 -16.60
CA SER A 209 -18.91 0.18 -16.16
C SER A 209 -18.12 -0.24 -14.92
N PHE A 210 -16.86 0.23 -14.79
CA PHE A 210 -16.02 -0.01 -13.61
C PHE A 210 -16.57 0.67 -12.35
N ALA A 211 -17.29 1.79 -12.51
CA ALA A 211 -17.87 2.53 -11.40
C ALA A 211 -19.04 1.79 -10.71
N GLN A 212 -19.61 0.76 -11.34
CA GLN A 212 -20.57 -0.12 -10.69
C GLN A 212 -19.91 -1.03 -9.63
N MET A 213 -18.58 -1.14 -9.63
CA MET A 213 -17.81 -1.99 -8.71
C MET A 213 -18.26 -3.47 -8.77
N ASP A 214 -18.64 -3.95 -9.95
CA ASP A 214 -19.03 -5.35 -10.16
C ASP A 214 -17.81 -6.27 -10.25
N VAL A 215 -17.58 -7.01 -9.17
CA VAL A 215 -16.49 -7.99 -8.99
C VAL A 215 -16.56 -9.13 -10.01
N ARG A 216 -17.74 -9.46 -10.54
CA ARG A 216 -17.87 -10.56 -11.53
C ARG A 216 -17.39 -10.15 -12.91
N LYS A 217 -17.71 -8.92 -13.32
CA LYS A 217 -17.42 -8.41 -14.66
C LYS A 217 -16.02 -7.80 -14.77
N HIS A 218 -15.62 -7.00 -13.78
CA HIS A 218 -14.35 -6.25 -13.80
C HIS A 218 -13.41 -6.59 -12.65
N GLY A 219 -13.73 -7.58 -11.82
CA GLY A 219 -12.84 -8.02 -10.75
C GLY A 219 -11.66 -8.82 -11.28
N ASN A 220 -10.58 -8.82 -10.50
CA ASN A 220 -9.40 -9.63 -10.75
C ASN A 220 -9.55 -10.97 -10.01
N PRO A 221 -9.53 -12.12 -10.69
CA PRO A 221 -9.68 -13.43 -10.03
C PRO A 221 -8.61 -13.69 -8.97
N MET A 222 -7.42 -13.08 -9.08
CA MET A 222 -6.34 -13.23 -8.11
C MET A 222 -6.63 -12.52 -6.78
N TRP A 223 -7.53 -11.54 -6.78
CA TRP A 223 -7.95 -10.80 -5.59
C TRP A 223 -9.16 -11.42 -4.91
N GLN A 224 -9.79 -12.40 -5.55
CA GLN A 224 -11.01 -13.02 -5.06
C GLN A 224 -10.72 -14.24 -4.18
N THR A 225 -11.47 -14.36 -3.08
CA THR A 225 -11.29 -15.41 -2.07
C THR A 225 -12.14 -16.65 -2.33
N LEU A 226 -13.15 -16.54 -3.19
CA LEU A 226 -14.00 -17.65 -3.58
C LEU A 226 -13.32 -18.41 -4.72
N PRO A 227 -13.23 -19.75 -4.64
CA PRO A 227 -13.16 -20.54 -5.86
C PRO A 227 -14.39 -20.14 -6.67
N GLN A 228 -14.21 -19.66 -7.91
CA GLN A 228 -15.32 -19.73 -8.85
C GLN A 228 -15.71 -21.21 -8.85
N SER A 229 -16.87 -21.54 -8.28
CA SER A 229 -17.42 -22.86 -8.48
C SER A 229 -17.52 -23.02 -9.99
N PRO A 230 -16.91 -24.06 -10.60
CA PRO A 230 -17.44 -24.50 -11.87
C PRO A 230 -18.91 -24.76 -11.57
N ILE A 231 -19.79 -24.09 -12.29
CA ILE A 231 -21.19 -24.46 -12.28
C ILE A 231 -21.19 -25.94 -12.68
N ASN A 232 -21.34 -26.84 -11.69
CA ASN A 232 -21.67 -28.23 -11.90
C ASN A 232 -23.08 -28.24 -12.48
N LYS A 233 -23.15 -28.02 -13.79
CA LYS A 233 -23.98 -28.83 -14.65
C LYS A 233 -22.99 -29.48 -15.59
N GLU A 234 -22.78 -30.78 -15.40
CA GLU A 234 -22.23 -31.62 -16.46
C GLU A 234 -22.96 -31.24 -17.76
N PRO A 235 -22.25 -30.84 -18.84
CA PRO A 235 -22.88 -30.82 -20.13
C PRO A 235 -23.13 -32.29 -20.50
N GLU A 236 -24.38 -32.72 -20.43
CA GLU A 236 -24.81 -33.88 -21.19
C GLU A 236 -24.31 -33.69 -22.63
N ARG A 237 -23.48 -34.64 -23.06
CA ARG A 237 -22.86 -34.67 -24.37
C ARG A 237 -23.94 -34.51 -25.45
N PRO A 238 -23.93 -33.44 -26.27
CA PRO A 238 -24.82 -33.42 -27.42
C PRO A 238 -24.32 -34.44 -28.43
N GLU A 239 -25.20 -35.36 -28.81
CA GLU A 239 -25.02 -36.20 -29.98
C GLU A 239 -24.83 -35.32 -31.22
N TYR A 240 -23.90 -35.75 -32.07
CA TYR A 240 -23.61 -35.13 -33.36
C TYR A 240 -24.87 -35.06 -34.22
N SER A 241 -25.36 -33.86 -34.52
CA SER A 241 -25.95 -33.52 -35.82
C SER A 241 -26.20 -32.01 -35.95
N ASP A 242 -25.73 -31.46 -37.07
CA ASP A 242 -26.12 -30.19 -37.69
C ASP A 242 -25.76 -28.86 -36.98
N LEU A 243 -24.53 -28.41 -37.22
CA LEU A 243 -24.10 -27.02 -37.05
C LEU A 243 -24.64 -26.15 -38.19
N GLN A 244 -25.64 -25.30 -37.90
CA GLN A 244 -25.82 -24.04 -38.61
C GLN A 244 -25.00 -22.94 -37.93
N ILE A 245 -24.16 -22.26 -38.73
CA ILE A 245 -23.35 -21.12 -38.36
C ILE A 245 -24.28 -19.93 -38.09
N GLY A 246 -24.60 -19.68 -36.82
CA GLY A 246 -25.47 -18.57 -36.42
C GLY A 246 -25.33 -18.13 -34.96
N ASP A 247 -25.07 -19.04 -34.02
CA ASP A 247 -25.23 -18.77 -32.58
C ASP A 247 -24.00 -19.06 -31.71
N ILE A 248 -22.79 -18.72 -32.19
CA ILE A 248 -21.55 -18.93 -31.40
C ILE A 248 -21.38 -17.90 -30.27
N ASN A 249 -22.17 -16.82 -30.24
CA ASN A 249 -21.95 -15.70 -29.31
C ASN A 249 -22.68 -15.79 -27.95
N LYS A 250 -23.39 -16.88 -27.63
CA LYS A 250 -24.25 -16.92 -26.42
C LYS A 250 -23.70 -17.69 -25.21
N TYR A 251 -22.63 -18.47 -25.36
CA TYR A 251 -22.10 -19.28 -24.26
C TYR A 251 -20.57 -19.35 -24.27
N ILE A 252 -19.93 -18.22 -23.98
CA ILE A 252 -18.53 -18.20 -23.52
C ILE A 252 -18.61 -17.87 -22.01
N PRO A 253 -18.09 -18.72 -21.11
CA PRO A 253 -17.95 -18.34 -19.71
C PRO A 253 -17.02 -17.12 -19.67
N LEU A 254 -17.55 -15.98 -19.24
CA LEU A 254 -16.83 -14.72 -19.17
C LEU A 254 -15.77 -14.79 -18.05
N CYS A 255 -14.70 -15.55 -18.27
CA CYS A 255 -13.42 -15.21 -17.65
C CYS A 255 -13.13 -13.77 -18.09
N SER A 256 -12.92 -12.86 -17.14
CA SER A 256 -12.49 -11.51 -17.47
C SER A 256 -11.22 -11.64 -18.31
N ASN A 257 -11.29 -11.25 -19.59
CA ASN A 257 -10.10 -11.03 -20.39
C ASN A 257 -9.28 -9.95 -19.70
N GLN A 258 -7.95 -10.00 -19.76
CA GLN A 258 -7.07 -8.99 -19.15
C GLN A 258 -7.50 -7.55 -19.49
N TYR A 259 -8.07 -7.35 -20.69
CA TYR A 259 -8.63 -6.08 -21.15
C TYR A 259 -9.86 -5.58 -20.38
N THR A 260 -10.69 -6.49 -19.84
CA THR A 260 -11.94 -6.17 -19.12
C THR A 260 -11.79 -6.07 -17.61
N GLN A 261 -10.63 -6.46 -17.08
CA GLN A 261 -10.33 -6.48 -15.66
C GLN A 261 -9.83 -5.11 -15.18
N ALA A 262 -10.20 -4.72 -13.96
CA ALA A 262 -9.55 -3.61 -13.28
C ALA A 262 -8.20 -4.03 -12.70
N GLU A 263 -7.16 -3.23 -12.96
CA GLU A 263 -5.81 -3.47 -12.45
C GLU A 263 -5.70 -3.21 -10.93
N ASP A 264 -4.69 -3.80 -10.29
CA ASP A 264 -4.33 -3.59 -8.87
C ASP A 264 -5.48 -3.78 -7.86
N GLY A 265 -6.45 -4.65 -8.16
CA GLY A 265 -7.58 -4.92 -7.27
C GLY A 265 -8.52 -3.72 -7.09
N LYS A 266 -8.54 -2.79 -8.05
CA LYS A 266 -9.33 -1.55 -7.96
C LYS A 266 -10.81 -1.79 -7.73
N THR A 267 -11.41 -2.77 -8.39
CA THR A 267 -12.84 -3.08 -8.23
C THR A 267 -13.13 -3.52 -6.80
N GLU A 268 -12.35 -4.46 -6.27
CA GLU A 268 -12.53 -5.05 -4.94
C GLU A 268 -12.29 -4.03 -3.83
N LEU A 269 -11.17 -3.30 -3.90
CA LEU A 269 -10.83 -2.28 -2.90
C LEU A 269 -11.81 -1.10 -2.93
N SER A 270 -12.27 -0.69 -4.11
CA SER A 270 -13.29 0.37 -4.22
C SER A 270 -14.62 -0.07 -3.64
N LEU A 271 -15.02 -1.32 -3.87
CA LEU A 271 -16.26 -1.86 -3.31
C LEU A 271 -16.21 -1.85 -1.79
N ILE A 272 -15.13 -2.35 -1.18
CA ILE A 272 -14.95 -2.34 0.27
C ILE A 272 -14.98 -0.90 0.78
N HIS A 273 -14.23 0.01 0.16
CA HIS A 273 -14.21 1.43 0.53
C HIS A 273 -15.60 2.05 0.51
N PHE A 274 -16.35 1.85 -0.57
CA PHE A 274 -17.68 2.41 -0.72
C PHE A 274 -18.66 1.84 0.33
N THR A 275 -18.57 0.55 0.64
CA THR A 275 -19.44 -0.09 1.66
C THR A 275 -19.16 0.40 3.09
N LEU A 276 -17.90 0.72 3.42
CA LEU A 276 -17.54 1.22 4.75
C LEU A 276 -17.89 2.70 4.91
N THR A 277 -17.66 3.51 3.86
CA THR A 277 -17.99 4.94 3.89
C THR A 277 -19.49 5.20 3.84
N ASN A 278 -20.27 4.34 3.17
CA ASN A 278 -21.72 4.50 3.00
C ASN A 278 -22.50 3.34 3.64
N PRO A 279 -22.69 3.32 4.97
CA PRO A 279 -23.33 2.20 5.67
C PRO A 279 -24.80 2.00 5.31
N GLU A 280 -25.51 3.06 4.93
CA GLU A 280 -26.93 3.00 4.51
C GLU A 280 -27.11 2.41 3.10
N TRP A 281 -26.03 2.32 2.32
CA TRP A 281 -26.08 1.75 0.99
C TRP A 281 -26.40 0.25 1.05
N LYS A 282 -27.30 -0.18 0.16
CA LYS A 282 -27.69 -1.58 -0.01
C LYS A 282 -26.92 -2.17 -1.18
N PRO A 283 -25.90 -3.00 -0.93
CA PRO A 283 -25.12 -3.60 -2.01
C PRO A 283 -26.00 -4.56 -2.84
N PRO A 284 -25.74 -4.67 -4.17
CA PRO A 284 -26.28 -5.75 -4.98
C PRO A 284 -25.86 -7.12 -4.44
N SER A 285 -26.62 -8.17 -4.77
CA SER A 285 -26.39 -9.53 -4.26
C SER A 285 -24.96 -10.04 -4.51
N HIS A 286 -24.35 -9.75 -5.66
CA HIS A 286 -22.97 -10.15 -5.94
C HIS A 286 -21.94 -9.49 -5.00
N ALA A 287 -22.19 -8.25 -4.61
CA ALA A 287 -21.27 -7.41 -3.86
C ALA A 287 -21.36 -7.76 -2.39
N GLU A 288 -22.59 -7.99 -1.92
CA GLU A 288 -22.85 -8.55 -0.60
C GLU A 288 -22.18 -9.92 -0.43
N ASN A 289 -22.33 -10.82 -1.41
CA ASN A 289 -21.68 -12.13 -1.37
C ASN A 289 -20.15 -12.04 -1.26
N PHE A 290 -19.52 -11.14 -2.02
CA PHE A 290 -18.07 -10.94 -1.95
C PHE A 290 -17.64 -10.42 -0.58
N VAL A 291 -18.30 -9.37 -0.07
CA VAL A 291 -17.96 -8.77 1.23
C VAL A 291 -18.24 -9.75 2.38
N ALA A 292 -19.35 -10.48 2.33
CA ALA A 292 -19.69 -11.53 3.30
C ALA A 292 -18.66 -12.67 3.26
N ALA A 293 -18.24 -13.13 2.08
CA ALA A 293 -17.21 -14.16 1.94
C ALA A 293 -15.86 -13.69 2.51
N LEU A 294 -15.48 -12.43 2.30
CA LEU A 294 -14.28 -11.85 2.87
C LEU A 294 -14.33 -11.82 4.41
N ARG A 295 -15.47 -11.37 4.98
CA ARG A 295 -15.68 -11.36 6.44
C ARG A 295 -15.67 -12.77 7.03
N GLU A 296 -16.40 -13.71 6.43
CA GLU A 296 -16.44 -15.10 6.90
C GLU A 296 -15.08 -15.78 6.84
N ARG A 297 -14.28 -15.47 5.81
CA ARG A 297 -12.90 -15.93 5.75
C ARG A 297 -12.04 -15.35 6.87
N ALA A 298 -12.12 -14.04 7.11
CA ALA A 298 -11.40 -13.39 8.20
C ALA A 298 -11.79 -13.99 9.57
N LYS A 299 -13.08 -14.27 9.80
CA LYS A 299 -13.56 -14.95 11.02
C LYS A 299 -13.00 -16.36 11.16
N ARG A 300 -13.03 -17.17 10.10
CA ARG A 300 -12.46 -18.53 10.10
C ARG A 300 -10.97 -18.52 10.37
N GLU A 301 -10.25 -17.56 9.81
CA GLU A 301 -8.82 -17.41 10.05
C GLU A 301 -8.54 -16.91 11.47
N ALA A 302 -9.40 -16.08 12.06
CA ALA A 302 -9.27 -15.69 13.47
C ALA A 302 -9.47 -16.85 14.46
N THR A 303 -10.27 -17.86 14.10
CA THR A 303 -10.50 -19.07 14.93
C THR A 303 -9.55 -20.23 14.60
N ALA A 304 -8.93 -20.22 13.42
CA ALA A 304 -7.95 -21.22 13.02
C ALA A 304 -6.61 -20.99 13.74
N GLY A 305 -6.33 -21.80 14.78
CA GLY A 305 -5.15 -21.71 15.65
C GLY A 305 -3.76 -21.97 15.02
N GLN A 306 -3.54 -21.71 13.73
CA GLN A 306 -2.22 -21.76 13.09
C GLN A 306 -1.63 -20.36 12.99
N LEU A 307 -0.84 -19.95 14.00
CA LEU A 307 -0.37 -18.57 14.17
C LEU A 307 0.71 -18.15 13.15
N GLU A 308 1.66 -19.04 12.80
CA GLU A 308 2.85 -18.65 12.02
C GLU A 308 2.56 -18.30 10.55
N ASN A 309 1.43 -18.74 10.00
CA ASN A 309 1.09 -18.53 8.59
C ASN A 309 -0.30 -17.92 8.39
N ASN A 310 -0.82 -17.17 9.35
CA ASN A 310 -2.15 -16.56 9.22
C ASN A 310 -2.07 -15.16 8.55
N PRO A 311 -2.67 -14.94 7.37
CA PRO A 311 -2.62 -13.63 6.71
C PRO A 311 -3.33 -12.53 7.50
N LEU A 312 -4.35 -12.89 8.28
CA LEU A 312 -5.05 -11.95 9.17
C LEU A 312 -4.13 -11.45 10.28
N TYR A 313 -3.33 -12.34 10.88
CA TYR A 313 -2.38 -11.97 11.94
C TYR A 313 -1.27 -11.04 11.42
N ALA A 314 -0.72 -11.34 10.23
CA ALA A 314 0.25 -10.47 9.56
C ALA A 314 -0.34 -9.07 9.30
N SER A 315 -1.62 -9.01 8.92
CA SER A 315 -2.32 -7.74 8.70
C SER A 315 -2.56 -6.97 9.99
N LEU A 316 -3.03 -7.63 11.06
CA LEU A 316 -3.27 -7.01 12.37
C LEU A 316 -1.97 -6.49 13.01
N SER A 317 -0.89 -7.27 12.95
CA SER A 317 0.43 -6.83 13.44
C SER A 317 0.95 -5.61 12.66
N SER A 318 0.73 -5.59 11.33
CA SER A 318 1.06 -4.45 10.49
C SER A 318 0.24 -3.21 10.87
N VAL A 319 -1.08 -3.33 11.08
CA VAL A 319 -1.95 -2.22 11.53
C VAL A 319 -1.52 -1.70 12.91
N SER A 320 -1.20 -2.59 13.86
CA SER A 320 -0.71 -2.21 15.20
C SER A 320 0.58 -1.36 15.12
N SER A 321 1.42 -1.59 14.10
CA SER A 321 2.67 -0.84 13.91
C SER A 321 2.50 0.58 13.32
N LEU A 322 1.30 0.96 12.84
CA LEU A 322 1.06 2.28 12.25
C LEU A 322 1.12 3.42 13.27
N GLY A 323 0.78 3.16 14.53
CA GLY A 323 0.82 4.16 15.60
C GLY A 323 0.05 3.75 16.86
N PRO A 324 0.19 4.51 17.95
CA PRO A 324 -0.45 4.20 19.23
C PRO A 324 -1.99 4.15 19.12
N GLU A 325 -2.58 5.06 18.34
CA GLU A 325 -4.03 5.12 18.09
C GLU A 325 -4.57 3.82 17.43
N TYR A 326 -3.79 3.21 16.55
CA TYR A 326 -4.14 1.96 15.87
C TYR A 326 -3.88 0.75 16.77
N ASN A 327 -2.83 0.79 17.58
CA ASN A 327 -2.45 -0.28 18.49
C ASN A 327 -3.52 -0.51 19.57
N ASP A 328 -4.08 0.55 20.14
CA ASP A 328 -5.13 0.42 21.17
C ASP A 328 -6.38 -0.29 20.60
N ILE A 329 -6.73 -0.05 19.34
CA ILE A 329 -7.87 -0.68 18.67
C ILE A 329 -7.57 -2.17 18.39
N VAL A 330 -6.40 -2.49 17.86
CA VAL A 330 -6.05 -3.84 17.39
C VAL A 330 -5.57 -4.75 18.53
N SER A 331 -4.96 -4.20 19.58
CA SER A 331 -4.43 -4.98 20.71
C SER A 331 -5.52 -5.76 21.45
N ASN A 332 -6.75 -5.24 21.50
CA ASN A 332 -7.91 -5.96 22.06
C ASN A 332 -8.26 -7.22 21.26
N ILE A 333 -8.09 -7.17 19.94
CA ILE A 333 -8.31 -8.32 19.05
C ILE A 333 -7.17 -9.34 19.19
N LEU A 334 -5.91 -8.86 19.22
CA LEU A 334 -4.72 -9.68 19.38
C LEU A 334 -4.60 -10.36 20.76
N ARG A 335 -5.12 -9.74 21.82
CA ARG A 335 -5.06 -10.27 23.21
C ARG A 335 -6.20 -11.24 23.56
N SER A 336 -7.14 -11.49 22.65
CA SER A 336 -8.27 -12.38 22.92
C SER A 336 -7.80 -13.82 23.25
N PRO A 337 -8.41 -14.50 24.23
CA PRO A 337 -7.97 -15.82 24.71
C PRO A 337 -7.98 -16.92 23.63
N ILE A 338 -8.73 -16.75 22.54
CA ILE A 338 -8.69 -17.64 21.36
C ILE A 338 -7.32 -17.57 20.65
N MET A 339 -6.70 -16.38 20.63
CA MET A 339 -5.36 -16.17 20.08
C MET A 339 -4.25 -16.61 21.08
N THR A 340 -4.50 -16.46 22.39
CA THR A 340 -3.53 -16.75 23.47
C THR A 340 -3.52 -18.22 23.93
N GLN A 341 -4.61 -18.99 23.77
CA GLN A 341 -4.64 -20.40 24.17
C GLN A 341 -3.71 -21.29 23.34
N VAL A 342 -3.32 -20.88 22.13
CA VAL A 342 -2.38 -21.61 21.28
C VAL A 342 -0.92 -21.43 21.74
N SER A 343 -0.58 -20.29 22.36
CA SER A 343 0.76 -20.05 22.89
C SER A 343 1.11 -20.93 24.10
N MET A 344 0.11 -21.51 24.78
CA MET A 344 0.31 -22.40 25.93
C MET A 344 0.37 -23.89 25.56
N LEU A 345 0.08 -24.26 24.31
CA LEU A 345 0.02 -25.67 23.90
C LEU A 345 1.23 -26.15 23.07
N ASN A 346 2.20 -25.28 22.78
CA ASN A 346 3.35 -25.65 21.94
C ASN A 346 4.74 -25.45 22.58
N THR A 347 4.82 -25.27 23.89
CA THR A 347 6.11 -25.22 24.60
C THR A 347 6.44 -26.58 25.22
N ASN A 348 6.61 -27.59 24.38
CA ASN A 348 7.28 -28.84 24.75
C ASN A 348 8.58 -28.95 23.96
N TYR A 349 9.52 -28.05 24.26
CA TYR A 349 10.93 -28.26 23.98
C TYR A 349 11.74 -27.98 25.23
N ASN A 350 12.40 -29.05 25.68
CA ASN A 350 13.34 -29.12 26.79
C ASN A 350 14.39 -28.01 26.72
N TYR A 351 14.48 -27.19 27.78
CA TYR A 351 15.78 -26.72 28.27
C TYR A 351 15.76 -26.66 29.79
N THR A 352 16.48 -27.62 30.36
CA THR A 352 17.00 -27.63 31.72
C THR A 352 17.93 -26.43 31.94
N HIS A 353 17.62 -25.58 32.91
CA HIS A 353 18.49 -25.18 34.04
C HIS A 353 18.09 -23.80 34.58
N GLN A 354 17.66 -23.80 35.84
CA GLN A 354 17.64 -22.68 36.78
C GLN A 354 19.08 -22.16 37.01
N PRO A 355 19.27 -20.90 37.44
CA PRO A 355 19.17 -20.66 38.88
C PRO A 355 18.47 -19.35 39.29
N THR A 356 18.05 -19.43 40.55
CA THR A 356 17.37 -18.50 41.42
C THR A 356 18.10 -17.17 41.60
N GLY A 357 17.37 -16.05 41.52
CA GLY A 357 17.82 -14.72 41.93
C GLY A 357 16.64 -13.91 42.45
N MET A 358 16.53 -13.79 43.77
CA MET A 358 15.60 -12.90 44.46
C MET A 358 15.93 -11.44 44.14
N SER A 359 14.94 -10.61 43.77
CA SER A 359 15.06 -9.17 43.96
C SER A 359 13.78 -8.57 44.55
N LEU A 360 13.95 -7.98 45.73
CA LEU A 360 12.96 -7.28 46.52
C LEU A 360 12.32 -6.10 45.76
N HIS A 361 11.01 -5.95 46.01
CA HIS A 361 10.30 -4.68 45.91
C HIS A 361 11.02 -3.58 46.69
N THR A 362 11.23 -2.41 46.07
CA THR A 362 11.30 -1.16 46.83
C THR A 362 10.72 -0.01 46.01
N SER A 363 9.55 0.41 46.45
CA SER A 363 8.89 1.67 46.10
C SER A 363 9.66 2.85 46.70
N ILE A 364 9.99 3.86 45.89
CA ILE A 364 10.40 5.17 46.39
C ILE A 364 9.50 6.24 45.79
N ASN A 365 8.67 6.79 46.68
CA ASN A 365 7.95 8.05 46.53
C ASN A 365 8.96 9.20 46.45
N GLY A 366 8.76 10.09 45.49
CA GLY A 366 9.48 11.37 45.38
C GLY A 366 8.58 12.43 44.78
N GLN A 367 7.71 13.02 45.60
CA GLN A 367 7.06 14.29 45.29
C GLN A 367 8.10 15.41 45.44
N ASN A 368 8.23 16.27 44.43
CA ASN A 368 8.49 17.69 44.67
C ASN A 368 8.05 18.53 43.46
N VAL A 369 7.28 19.56 43.79
CA VAL A 369 6.60 20.53 42.94
C VAL A 369 7.57 21.69 42.63
N CYS A 370 7.60 22.17 41.38
CA CYS A 370 7.68 23.61 41.10
C CYS A 370 7.21 23.92 39.67
N SER A 371 6.26 24.84 39.59
CA SER A 371 5.57 25.39 38.43
C SER A 371 6.34 26.52 37.76
N THR A 372 6.38 26.55 36.42
CA THR A 372 6.42 27.80 35.65
C THR A 372 5.54 27.73 34.41
N SER A 373 4.76 28.80 34.26
CA SER A 373 3.68 29.06 33.31
C SER A 373 4.21 29.47 31.93
N GLY A 374 3.46 29.18 30.86
CA GLY A 374 3.61 29.91 29.58
C GLY A 374 3.17 29.18 28.31
N ASN A 375 1.98 29.53 27.82
CA ASN A 375 1.49 29.44 26.43
C ASN A 375 0.84 28.13 25.95
N THR A 376 -0.42 27.95 26.35
CA THR A 376 -1.41 27.15 25.64
C THR A 376 -1.89 27.88 24.37
N ALA A 377 -1.61 27.32 23.21
CA ALA A 377 -2.26 27.73 21.97
C ALA A 377 -3.69 27.17 21.94
N ILE A 378 -4.66 28.06 22.13
CA ILE A 378 -6.10 27.80 22.03
C ILE A 378 -6.43 27.36 20.60
N ARG A 379 -6.58 26.06 20.37
CA ARG A 379 -7.16 25.52 19.13
C ARG A 379 -8.68 25.58 19.28
N ARG A 380 -9.29 26.64 18.72
CA ARG A 380 -10.75 26.80 18.64
C ARG A 380 -11.35 25.62 17.88
N ASN A 381 -12.11 24.81 18.61
CA ASN A 381 -12.92 23.70 18.13
C ASN A 381 -14.14 24.30 17.41
N VAL A 382 -14.22 24.12 16.09
CA VAL A 382 -15.41 24.48 15.32
C VAL A 382 -16.27 23.23 15.26
N ASN A 383 -17.31 23.18 16.07
CA ASN A 383 -18.33 22.13 16.02
C ASN A 383 -19.01 22.19 14.66
N ARG A 384 -18.64 21.26 13.77
CA ARG A 384 -19.46 20.94 12.60
C ARG A 384 -20.59 20.05 13.11
N ALA A 385 -21.81 20.52 12.95
CA ALA A 385 -23.01 19.76 13.20
C ALA A 385 -23.08 18.62 12.18
N GLU A 386 -22.52 17.46 12.52
CA GLU A 386 -22.80 16.20 11.85
C GLU A 386 -23.30 15.24 12.94
N GLY A 387 -24.43 14.60 12.69
CA GLY A 387 -25.13 13.74 13.66
C GLY A 387 -24.32 12.50 14.04
N PRO A 388 -24.87 11.62 14.89
CA PRO A 388 -24.18 10.41 15.30
C PRO A 388 -24.02 9.49 14.09
N LEU A 389 -22.82 9.43 13.51
CA LEU A 389 -22.49 8.45 12.49
C LEU A 389 -22.35 7.10 13.19
N HIS A 390 -23.35 6.25 13.00
CA HIS A 390 -23.40 4.89 13.50
C HIS A 390 -22.11 4.13 13.17
N ILE A 391 -21.56 3.42 14.15
CA ILE A 391 -20.55 2.38 13.95
C ILE A 391 -21.12 1.40 12.92
N GLY A 392 -20.49 1.29 11.77
CA GLY A 392 -20.94 0.37 10.73
C GLY A 392 -20.80 -1.07 11.21
N GLU A 393 -21.91 -1.75 11.49
CA GLU A 393 -22.03 -3.20 11.73
C GLU A 393 -21.45 -4.05 10.57
N LYS A 394 -21.13 -3.38 9.46
CA LYS A 394 -20.58 -3.90 8.21
C LYS A 394 -19.04 -3.89 8.17
N GLY A 395 -18.34 -3.51 9.23
CA GLY A 395 -16.88 -3.50 9.25
C GLY A 395 -16.21 -4.86 9.47
N LEU A 396 -14.98 -5.06 8.97
CA LEU A 396 -14.19 -6.27 9.29
C LEU A 396 -13.85 -6.31 10.78
N LEU A 397 -13.40 -5.18 11.34
CA LEU A 397 -13.11 -5.03 12.77
C LEU A 397 -14.31 -5.36 13.65
N TYR A 398 -15.49 -4.86 13.30
CA TYR A 398 -16.73 -5.16 14.03
C TYR A 398 -17.03 -6.67 14.00
N SER A 399 -16.87 -7.30 12.83
CA SER A 399 -17.11 -8.74 12.68
C SER A 399 -16.12 -9.60 13.47
N LEU A 400 -14.87 -9.16 13.61
CA LEU A 400 -13.85 -9.83 14.43
C LEU A 400 -14.13 -9.62 15.92
N GLN A 401 -14.54 -8.40 16.31
CA GLN A 401 -14.89 -8.09 17.69
C GLN A 401 -16.09 -8.92 18.16
N GLN A 402 -17.08 -9.17 17.30
CA GLN A 402 -18.25 -10.01 17.63
C GLN A 402 -17.85 -11.46 17.90
N VAL A 403 -17.00 -12.07 17.07
CA VAL A 403 -16.48 -13.43 17.29
C VAL A 403 -15.74 -13.54 18.63
N ILE A 404 -15.04 -12.48 19.02
CA ILE A 404 -14.33 -12.41 20.29
C ILE A 404 -15.32 -12.19 21.45
N GLY A 405 -16.33 -11.32 21.29
CA GLY A 405 -17.38 -11.01 22.27
C GLY A 405 -18.29 -12.19 22.60
N ASP A 406 -18.71 -12.96 21.60
CA ASP A 406 -19.56 -14.15 21.78
C ASP A 406 -18.85 -15.26 22.58
N SER A 407 -17.51 -15.28 22.60
CA SER A 407 -16.73 -16.22 23.41
C SER A 407 -16.78 -15.91 24.92
N TYR A 408 -16.89 -14.63 25.31
CA TYR A 408 -17.01 -14.23 26.71
C TYR A 408 -18.38 -14.61 27.30
N HIS A 409 -19.46 -14.55 26.51
CA HIS A 409 -20.78 -14.99 26.96
C HIS A 409 -20.91 -16.52 27.15
N SER A 410 -20.02 -17.32 26.55
CA SER A 410 -20.02 -18.78 26.69
C SER A 410 -19.26 -19.30 27.93
N LEU A 411 -18.50 -18.44 28.62
CA LEU A 411 -17.69 -18.79 29.79
C LEU A 411 -18.15 -18.12 31.11
N GLU A 412 -19.06 -17.14 31.04
CA GLU A 412 -19.59 -16.41 32.21
C GLU A 412 -20.97 -16.90 32.70
N THR A 413 -21.27 -18.20 32.53
CA THR A 413 -22.37 -18.85 33.26
C THR A 413 -21.86 -19.67 34.44
N SER A 414 -21.15 -19.02 35.36
CA SER A 414 -21.18 -19.42 36.77
C SER A 414 -20.54 -18.37 37.67
N ALA A 415 -21.38 -17.85 38.57
CA ALA A 415 -21.06 -17.12 39.80
C ALA A 415 -20.79 -15.61 39.69
N PHE A 416 -21.65 -14.87 40.41
CA PHE A 416 -21.62 -13.45 40.78
C PHE A 416 -22.30 -12.44 39.84
N SER A 417 -23.63 -12.41 39.98
CA SER A 417 -24.42 -11.18 39.86
C SER A 417 -24.00 -10.19 40.94
N SER A 418 -23.40 -9.06 40.58
CA SER A 418 -23.75 -7.72 41.09
C SER A 418 -22.81 -6.66 40.50
N GLY A 419 -23.35 -5.74 39.71
CA GLY A 419 -22.63 -4.56 39.24
C GLY A 419 -22.93 -4.25 37.78
N LYS A 420 -23.96 -3.44 37.53
CA LYS A 420 -24.08 -2.70 36.26
C LYS A 420 -22.88 -1.75 36.17
N GLN A 421 -21.83 -2.16 35.48
CA GLN A 421 -20.83 -1.25 34.93
C GLN A 421 -21.11 -1.12 33.44
N GLU A 422 -21.71 0.02 33.10
CA GLU A 422 -21.81 0.51 31.74
C GLU A 422 -20.41 0.50 31.11
N MET A 423 -20.31 -0.11 29.93
CA MET A 423 -19.11 -0.14 29.10
C MET A 423 -18.84 1.25 28.50
N HIS A 424 -18.38 2.17 29.35
CA HIS A 424 -17.88 3.49 28.96
C HIS A 424 -16.37 3.41 28.73
N THR A 425 -15.92 2.94 27.56
CA THR A 425 -14.53 3.16 27.11
C THR A 425 -14.33 3.23 25.60
N ILE A 426 -15.38 3.51 24.81
CA ILE A 426 -15.26 3.84 23.38
C ILE A 426 -16.11 5.08 23.07
N GLN A 427 -15.83 6.20 23.73
CA GLN A 427 -16.58 7.44 23.51
C GLN A 427 -15.75 8.61 23.01
N HIS A 428 -14.47 8.38 22.67
CA HIS A 428 -13.55 9.46 22.29
C HIS A 428 -12.80 9.27 20.97
N THR A 429 -13.12 8.28 20.15
CA THR A 429 -12.55 8.15 18.79
C THR A 429 -13.55 8.63 17.74
N VAL A 430 -13.11 9.54 16.88
CA VAL A 430 -13.92 10.08 15.79
C VAL A 430 -14.33 8.92 14.86
N PRO A 431 -15.62 8.75 14.48
CA PRO A 431 -16.10 7.65 13.62
C PRO A 431 -15.31 7.49 12.31
N LEU A 432 -14.76 8.60 11.80
CA LEU A 432 -13.92 8.66 10.60
C LEU A 432 -12.59 7.91 10.76
N GLU A 433 -12.00 7.92 11.95
CA GLU A 433 -10.73 7.23 12.22
C GLU A 433 -10.95 5.71 12.35
N LEU A 434 -12.05 5.27 12.93
CA LEU A 434 -12.39 3.85 12.99
C LEU A 434 -12.64 3.26 11.59
N THR A 435 -13.34 4.01 10.74
CA THR A 435 -13.56 3.61 9.32
C THR A 435 -12.24 3.53 8.57
N ALA A 436 -11.30 4.44 8.84
CA ALA A 436 -9.97 4.41 8.25
C ALA A 436 -9.14 3.20 8.72
N VAL A 437 -9.27 2.79 9.99
CA VAL A 437 -8.61 1.58 10.53
C VAL A 437 -9.21 0.32 9.91
N ASP A 438 -10.53 0.28 9.72
CA ASP A 438 -11.18 -0.88 9.12
C ASP A 438 -10.82 -1.04 7.64
N MET A 439 -10.72 0.09 6.92
CA MET A 439 -10.16 0.11 5.56
C MET A 439 -8.70 -0.33 5.53
N SER A 440 -7.87 0.18 6.44
CA SER A 440 -6.45 -0.17 6.47
C SER A 440 -6.24 -1.66 6.77
N LEU A 441 -7.04 -2.23 7.66
CA LEU A 441 -7.04 -3.67 7.91
C LEU A 441 -7.53 -4.46 6.69
N SER A 442 -8.66 -4.07 6.10
CA SER A 442 -9.23 -4.73 4.92
C SER A 442 -8.26 -4.73 3.74
N THR A 443 -7.58 -3.61 3.51
CA THR A 443 -6.62 -3.44 2.41
C THR A 443 -5.39 -4.30 2.63
N LEU A 444 -4.76 -4.25 3.80
CA LEU A 444 -3.60 -5.08 4.12
C LEU A 444 -3.94 -6.57 4.03
N TYR A 445 -5.12 -6.96 4.54
CA TYR A 445 -5.59 -8.34 4.47
C TYR A 445 -5.79 -8.83 3.04
N LEU A 446 -6.43 -8.02 2.19
CA LEU A 446 -6.66 -8.39 0.79
C LEU A 446 -5.35 -8.47 0.00
N HIS A 447 -4.42 -7.54 0.23
CA HIS A 447 -3.06 -7.59 -0.34
C HIS A 447 -2.29 -8.84 0.10
N GLU A 448 -2.37 -9.22 1.37
CA GLU A 448 -1.70 -10.41 1.90
C GLU A 448 -2.29 -11.71 1.31
N ILE A 449 -3.60 -11.78 1.13
CA ILE A 449 -4.25 -12.90 0.42
C ILE A 449 -3.78 -12.95 -1.03
N HIS A 450 -3.86 -11.84 -1.76
CA HIS A 450 -3.47 -11.73 -3.16
C HIS A 450 -2.02 -12.20 -3.36
N HIS A 451 -1.11 -11.70 -2.52
CA HIS A 451 0.30 -12.07 -2.58
C HIS A 451 0.53 -13.57 -2.46
N ARG A 452 -0.15 -14.22 -1.52
CA ARG A 452 -0.05 -15.68 -1.34
C ARG A 452 -0.64 -16.45 -2.51
N GLN A 453 -1.67 -15.93 -3.17
CA GLN A 453 -2.20 -16.53 -4.40
C GLN A 453 -1.18 -16.46 -5.54
N ILE A 454 -0.55 -15.30 -5.74
CA ILE A 454 0.55 -15.13 -6.72
C ILE A 454 1.67 -16.13 -6.47
N GLN A 455 2.15 -16.22 -5.22
CA GLN A 455 3.24 -17.13 -4.86
C GLN A 455 2.87 -18.59 -5.15
N ARG A 456 1.64 -19.00 -4.81
CA ARG A 456 1.15 -20.36 -5.09
C ARG A 456 1.05 -20.64 -6.58
N GLN A 457 0.62 -19.68 -7.40
CA GLN A 457 0.57 -19.85 -8.86
C GLN A 457 1.98 -19.95 -9.45
N SER A 458 2.89 -19.06 -9.05
CA SER A 458 4.29 -19.10 -9.49
C SER A 458 4.97 -20.42 -9.12
N GLN A 459 4.73 -20.94 -7.91
CA GLN A 459 5.20 -22.27 -7.51
C GLN A 459 4.58 -23.39 -8.34
N LYS A 460 3.28 -23.34 -8.65
CA LYS A 460 2.64 -24.33 -9.53
C LYS A 460 3.20 -24.29 -10.94
N GLU A 461 3.48 -23.11 -11.49
CA GLU A 461 4.09 -22.98 -12.81
C GLU A 461 5.52 -23.50 -12.86
N THR A 462 6.33 -23.26 -11.82
CA THR A 462 7.70 -23.80 -11.76
C THR A 462 7.69 -25.32 -11.56
N VAL A 463 6.78 -25.84 -10.74
CA VAL A 463 6.56 -27.29 -10.60
C VAL A 463 6.09 -27.90 -11.92
N ASN A 464 5.12 -27.29 -12.60
CA ASN A 464 4.67 -27.78 -13.90
C ASN A 464 5.80 -27.75 -14.94
N LYS A 465 6.57 -26.66 -15.03
CA LYS A 465 7.73 -26.58 -15.94
C LYS A 465 8.78 -27.65 -15.64
N THR A 466 9.03 -27.94 -14.37
CA THR A 466 10.00 -28.98 -13.97
C THR A 466 9.46 -30.40 -14.17
N ILE A 467 8.16 -30.62 -14.04
CA ILE A 467 7.50 -31.89 -14.39
C ILE A 467 7.57 -32.13 -15.90
N TRP A 468 7.18 -31.15 -16.73
CA TRP A 468 7.29 -31.26 -18.19
C TRP A 468 8.74 -31.46 -18.67
N GLN A 469 9.71 -30.82 -18.01
CA GLN A 469 11.14 -31.07 -18.29
C GLN A 469 11.59 -32.45 -17.85
N ARG A 470 11.07 -32.99 -16.74
CA ARG A 470 11.35 -34.37 -16.31
C ARG A 470 10.75 -35.39 -17.26
N ASP A 471 9.48 -35.25 -17.64
CA ASP A 471 8.80 -36.17 -18.54
C ASP A 471 9.44 -36.16 -19.93
N ALA A 472 9.85 -35.00 -20.47
CA ALA A 472 10.58 -34.93 -21.73
C ALA A 472 11.96 -35.64 -21.67
N PHE A 473 12.65 -35.58 -20.54
CA PHE A 473 13.90 -36.33 -20.33
C PHE A 473 13.67 -37.82 -20.10
N GLN A 474 12.56 -38.19 -19.45
CA GLN A 474 12.17 -39.57 -19.18
C GLN A 474 11.73 -40.28 -20.48
N ASP A 475 11.00 -39.58 -21.35
CA ASP A 475 10.58 -40.08 -22.67
C ASP A 475 11.75 -40.23 -23.65
N LEU A 476 12.75 -39.33 -23.58
CA LEU A 476 14.00 -39.48 -24.34
C LEU A 476 14.88 -40.64 -23.83
N ALA A 477 14.83 -40.95 -22.53
CA ALA A 477 15.56 -42.06 -21.92
C ALA A 477 14.83 -43.42 -22.06
N ALA A 478 13.53 -43.42 -22.36
CA ALA A 478 12.71 -44.62 -22.57
C ALA A 478 12.70 -45.10 -24.04
N LEU A 479 13.38 -44.41 -24.95
CA LEU A 479 13.59 -44.90 -26.31
C LEU A 479 14.56 -46.09 -26.29
N PRO A 480 14.20 -47.26 -26.85
CA PRO A 480 15.10 -48.41 -26.88
C PRO A 480 16.33 -48.10 -27.74
N GLU A 481 17.54 -48.34 -27.21
CA GLU A 481 18.73 -48.55 -28.04
C GLU A 481 18.51 -49.80 -28.89
N ALA A 482 17.92 -49.63 -30.07
CA ALA A 482 17.77 -50.68 -31.05
C ALA A 482 18.42 -50.25 -32.37
N GLY A 483 19.51 -50.94 -32.70
CA GLY A 483 19.80 -51.31 -34.08
C GLY A 483 20.51 -50.26 -34.91
N GLN A 484 21.83 -50.24 -34.74
CA GLN A 484 22.75 -49.78 -35.77
C GLN A 484 22.65 -50.71 -37.00
N GLU A 485 21.78 -50.40 -37.95
CA GLU A 485 21.84 -50.97 -39.30
C GLU A 485 21.74 -49.89 -40.39
N ARG A 486 22.71 -49.94 -41.29
CA ARG A 486 22.92 -49.05 -42.43
C ARG A 486 21.88 -49.30 -43.53
N ALA A 487 21.40 -48.24 -44.17
CA ALA A 487 21.40 -48.04 -45.63
C ALA A 487 20.75 -46.67 -45.99
N PRO A 488 20.93 -46.14 -47.21
CA PRO A 488 22.16 -45.57 -47.73
C PRO A 488 22.01 -44.08 -48.05
N LEU A 489 23.16 -43.45 -48.27
CA LEU A 489 23.35 -42.09 -48.76
C LEU A 489 22.52 -41.83 -50.04
N LEU A 490 21.60 -40.87 -49.97
CA LEU A 490 21.25 -40.06 -51.13
C LEU A 490 21.97 -38.73 -51.01
N ALA A 491 23.09 -38.66 -51.72
CA ALA A 491 23.73 -37.42 -52.10
C ALA A 491 22.79 -36.63 -53.02
N HIS A 492 22.62 -35.34 -52.77
CA HIS A 492 22.89 -34.31 -53.77
C HIS A 492 23.12 -32.95 -53.08
N PRO A 493 23.91 -32.06 -53.70
CA PRO A 493 24.71 -31.04 -53.05
C PRO A 493 24.04 -29.67 -53.16
N ASN A 494 24.34 -28.79 -52.22
CA ASN A 494 24.93 -27.49 -52.51
C ASN A 494 25.08 -26.71 -51.20
N SER A 495 26.30 -26.78 -50.68
CA SER A 495 26.91 -25.72 -49.91
C SER A 495 26.89 -24.40 -50.71
N SER A 496 26.41 -23.32 -50.09
CA SER A 496 27.10 -22.04 -50.21
C SER A 496 27.26 -21.43 -48.81
N LEU A 497 28.36 -21.80 -48.17
CA LEU A 497 29.05 -20.92 -47.22
C LEU A 497 29.38 -19.62 -47.96
N ARG A 498 28.96 -18.48 -47.41
CA ARG A 498 29.70 -17.22 -47.59
C ARG A 498 30.13 -16.70 -46.22
N ASN A 499 31.44 -16.69 -46.10
CA ASN A 499 32.33 -16.33 -45.00
C ASN A 499 31.95 -15.14 -44.10
N LYS A 500 32.40 -15.32 -42.85
CA LYS A 500 32.82 -14.31 -41.86
C LYS A 500 33.80 -13.27 -42.42
N THR A 501 33.87 -12.15 -41.70
CA THR A 501 34.97 -11.19 -41.38
C THR A 501 34.42 -9.77 -41.57
N SER A 502 34.42 -8.86 -40.60
CA SER A 502 35.39 -8.57 -39.54
C SER A 502 34.71 -7.85 -38.37
#